data_AF-A0A063Y229-F1
#
_entry.id   AF-A0A063Y229-F1
#
_cell.length_a   1.000
_cell.length_b   1.000
_cell.length_c   1.000
_cell.angle_alpha   90.00
_cell.angle_beta   90.00
_cell.angle_gamma   90.00
#
_symmetry.space_group_name_H-M   'P 1'
#
loop_
_entity.id
_entity.type
_entity.pdbx_description
1 polymer ?
#
loop_
_entity_poly.entity_id
_entity_poly.type
_entity_poly.pdbx_seq_one_letter_code
_entity_poly.pdbx_strand_id
1 'polypeptide(L)'
;MYKSGIICIKCSGIKPYPVCFRGLFVDIATIVGIIGAFAIIIMAMVLGGDLGIFVNPPSLLIVIGGSIFVVLIKFTLGQFLAAGKVAAKAFMYKSVNPEDIISETVEMADAARKGGLLSLEDKQVSSDFMQRGIQLLVDGHDPEVVRQLLNKEARLTYDRHDFGARIFAALGDVGPAMGMIGTLIGLVAMLSNMDDPKAIGPAMAVALLTTLYGAMMANMFAIPVADKLNLRRDEESLNNALIIDGLLAIQAGQNPRVIDQMLRNYLPEKKRFAKAAGAEG
;
A
#
# COMPACT_ATOMS: atom_id res chain seq x y z
N MET A 1 26.36 -22.73 30.16
CA MET A 1 25.49 -23.73 29.48
C MET A 1 24.25 -22.96 29.05
N TYR A 2 24.11 -22.47 27.81
CA TYR A 2 23.90 -23.15 26.52
C TYR A 2 24.24 -22.09 25.43
N LYS A 3 25.39 -22.08 24.73
CA LYS A 3 25.67 -22.62 23.37
C LYS A 3 24.40 -23.00 22.57
N SER A 4 24.21 -22.78 21.27
CA SER A 4 24.96 -22.24 20.12
C SER A 4 24.01 -22.29 18.91
N GLY A 5 24.26 -21.52 17.84
CA GLY A 5 23.67 -21.86 16.52
C GLY A 5 23.43 -20.73 15.52
N ILE A 6 24.32 -19.74 15.41
CA ILE A 6 24.36 -18.87 14.23
C ILE A 6 25.26 -19.55 13.20
N ILE A 7 24.66 -20.12 12.17
CA ILE A 7 25.37 -20.58 10.98
C ILE A 7 25.65 -19.34 10.14
N CYS A 8 26.91 -18.90 10.20
CA CYS A 8 27.45 -17.79 9.42
C CYS A 8 27.89 -18.34 8.06
N ILE A 9 27.08 -18.18 7.01
CA ILE A 9 27.57 -18.33 5.63
C ILE A 9 28.15 -16.99 5.20
N LYS A 10 29.48 -17.00 5.12
CA LYS A 10 30.34 -15.90 4.69
C LYS A 10 30.20 -15.77 3.16
N CYS A 11 29.40 -14.82 2.68
CA CYS A 11 29.41 -14.38 1.28
C CYS A 11 29.80 -12.90 1.23
N SER A 12 30.73 -12.62 0.32
CA SER A 12 31.44 -11.36 0.12
C SER A 12 30.51 -10.15 -0.08
N GLY A 13 30.82 -9.02 0.58
CA GLY A 13 30.81 -7.72 -0.11
C GLY A 13 29.70 -6.68 0.12
N ILE A 14 28.66 -6.89 0.94
CA ILE A 14 27.65 -5.84 1.22
C ILE A 14 27.23 -5.91 2.69
N LYS A 15 27.51 -4.86 3.48
CA LYS A 15 27.08 -4.78 4.89
C LYS A 15 25.54 -4.70 4.97
N PRO A 16 24.86 -5.55 5.75
CA PRO A 16 23.45 -5.36 6.05
C PRO A 16 23.32 -4.29 7.14
N TYR A 17 22.78 -3.12 6.80
CA TYR A 17 22.43 -2.12 7.80
C TYR A 17 21.22 -2.60 8.62
N PRO A 18 21.22 -2.44 9.95
CA PRO A 18 20.10 -2.83 10.79
C PRO A 18 18.92 -1.91 10.52
N VAL A 19 17.88 -2.45 9.87
CA VAL A 19 16.55 -1.85 9.78
C VAL A 19 16.06 -1.50 11.19
N CYS A 20 16.02 -0.20 11.50
CA CYS A 20 15.39 0.30 12.72
C CYS A 20 13.87 0.06 12.57
N PHE A 21 13.39 -1.02 13.18
CA PHE A 21 11.98 -1.41 13.18
C PHE A 21 11.17 -0.42 14.02
N ARG A 22 10.89 0.75 13.46
CA ARG A 22 10.17 1.84 14.11
C ARG A 22 8.66 1.56 14.04
N GLY A 23 8.14 0.92 15.09
CA GLY A 23 6.75 0.96 15.57
C GLY A 23 5.64 0.66 14.55
N LEU A 24 4.99 -0.50 14.71
CA LEU A 24 3.78 -0.91 14.02
C LEU A 24 2.62 0.07 14.31
N PHE A 25 2.41 1.09 13.48
CA PHE A 25 1.26 1.99 13.57
C PHE A 25 0.46 1.90 12.28
N VAL A 26 -0.57 1.06 12.28
CA VAL A 26 -1.57 1.00 11.22
C VAL A 26 -2.49 2.22 11.33
N ASP A 27 -2.95 2.73 10.19
CA ASP A 27 -3.91 3.83 10.17
C ASP A 27 -5.19 3.44 10.93
N ILE A 28 -5.41 4.08 12.08
CA ILE A 28 -6.53 3.84 13.00
C ILE A 28 -7.86 3.99 12.28
N ALA A 29 -7.98 4.94 11.34
CA ALA A 29 -9.20 5.15 10.59
C ALA A 29 -9.53 3.95 9.68
N THR A 30 -8.52 3.27 9.15
CA THR A 30 -8.72 2.11 8.28
C THR A 30 -9.10 0.87 9.09
N ILE A 31 -8.49 0.66 10.25
CA ILE A 31 -8.87 -0.41 11.17
C ILE A 31 -10.29 -0.20 11.70
N VAL A 32 -10.60 1.00 12.19
CA VAL A 32 -11.93 1.34 12.73
C VAL A 32 -12.99 1.26 11.65
N GLY A 33 -12.69 1.71 10.42
CA GLY A 33 -13.62 1.63 9.29
C GLY A 33 -13.96 0.19 8.90
N ILE A 34 -12.94 -0.67 8.74
CA ILE A 34 -13.16 -2.09 8.40
C ILE A 34 -13.90 -2.79 9.54
N ILE A 35 -13.41 -2.67 10.78
CA ILE A 35 -14.03 -3.33 11.94
C ILE A 35 -15.46 -2.82 12.15
N GLY A 36 -15.71 -1.52 12.03
CA GLY A 36 -17.03 -0.93 12.16
C GLY A 36 -18.02 -1.44 11.11
N ALA A 37 -17.61 -1.52 9.84
CA ALA A 37 -18.44 -2.04 8.77
C ALA A 37 -18.81 -3.52 9.00
N PHE A 38 -17.82 -4.36 9.36
CA PHE A 38 -18.08 -5.76 9.68
C PHE A 38 -18.92 -5.93 10.96
N ALA A 39 -18.68 -5.12 12.01
CA ALA A 39 -19.40 -5.19 13.27
C ALA A 39 -20.88 -4.85 13.11
N ILE A 40 -21.23 -3.82 12.33
CA ILE A 40 -22.63 -3.44 12.07
C ILE A 40 -23.36 -4.57 11.34
N ILE A 41 -22.74 -5.18 10.32
CA ILE A 41 -23.36 -6.28 9.57
C ILE A 41 -23.50 -7.52 10.44
N ILE A 42 -22.46 -7.90 11.19
CA ILE A 42 -22.53 -9.06 12.10
C ILE A 42 -23.59 -8.83 13.18
N MET A 43 -23.67 -7.62 13.75
CA MET A 43 -24.71 -7.27 14.72
C MET A 43 -26.10 -7.39 14.11
N ALA A 44 -26.30 -6.94 12.87
CA ALA A 44 -27.56 -7.11 12.15
C ALA A 44 -27.91 -8.60 11.93
N MET A 45 -26.93 -9.45 11.64
CA MET A 45 -27.14 -10.90 11.52
C MET A 45 -27.54 -11.55 12.85
N VAL A 46 -26.87 -11.18 13.96
CA VAL A 46 -27.20 -11.69 15.30
C VAL A 46 -28.59 -11.25 15.75
N LEU A 47 -28.99 -10.01 15.45
CA LEU A 47 -30.35 -9.52 15.74
C LEU A 47 -31.40 -10.19 14.84
N GLY A 48 -31.00 -10.62 13.63
CA GLY A 48 -31.86 -11.27 12.66
C GLY A 48 -32.06 -12.78 12.85
N GLY A 49 -31.29 -13.43 13.71
CA GLY A 49 -31.40 -14.87 13.98
C GLY A 49 -30.07 -15.54 14.30
N ASP A 50 -29.98 -16.84 14.00
CA ASP A 50 -28.77 -17.63 14.24
C ASP A 50 -27.70 -17.37 13.17
N LEU A 51 -26.45 -17.16 13.61
CA LEU A 51 -25.30 -16.93 12.73
C LEU A 51 -24.99 -18.15 11.85
N GLY A 52 -25.34 -19.35 12.29
CA GLY A 52 -25.15 -20.58 11.52
C GLY A 52 -25.92 -20.60 10.20
N ILE A 53 -27.04 -19.88 10.12
CA ILE A 53 -27.87 -19.77 8.90
C ILE A 53 -27.13 -19.02 7.80
N PHE A 54 -26.30 -18.05 8.18
CA PHE A 54 -25.52 -17.24 7.26
C PHE A 54 -24.20 -17.88 6.84
N VAL A 55 -23.91 -19.13 7.21
CA VAL A 55 -22.69 -19.84 6.80
C VAL A 55 -23.07 -21.02 5.91
N ASN A 56 -22.92 -20.84 4.61
CA ASN A 56 -23.23 -21.89 3.63
C ASN A 56 -21.98 -22.22 2.78
N PRO A 57 -21.38 -23.40 2.96
CA PRO A 57 -20.13 -23.78 2.28
C PRO A 57 -20.20 -23.70 0.73
N PRO A 58 -21.28 -24.18 0.06
CA PRO A 58 -21.45 -23.99 -1.38
C PRO A 58 -21.34 -22.53 -1.84
N SER A 59 -22.05 -21.62 -1.16
CA SER A 59 -22.04 -20.20 -1.52
C SER A 59 -20.69 -19.53 -1.31
N LEU A 60 -19.96 -19.88 -0.24
CA LEU A 60 -18.59 -19.41 -0.02
C LEU A 60 -17.62 -19.91 -1.09
N LEU A 61 -17.76 -21.17 -1.52
CA LEU A 61 -16.90 -21.77 -2.54
C LEU A 61 -17.10 -21.09 -3.90
N ILE A 62 -18.35 -20.82 -4.29
CA ILE A 62 -18.66 -20.12 -5.54
C ILE A 62 -18.05 -18.71 -5.52
N VAL A 63 -18.29 -17.94 -4.46
CA VAL A 63 -17.87 -16.54 -4.41
C VAL A 63 -16.37 -16.41 -4.15
N ILE A 64 -15.85 -16.97 -3.06
CA ILE A 64 -14.43 -16.83 -2.67
C ILE A 64 -13.55 -17.63 -3.62
N GLY A 65 -13.85 -18.92 -3.80
CA GLY A 65 -13.08 -19.78 -4.69
C GLY A 65 -13.13 -19.27 -6.13
N GLY A 66 -14.33 -19.05 -6.66
CA GLY A 66 -14.51 -18.57 -8.02
C GLY A 66 -13.85 -17.20 -8.27
N SER A 67 -13.98 -16.24 -7.33
CA SER A 67 -13.34 -14.93 -7.50
C SER A 67 -11.82 -15.03 -7.55
N ILE A 68 -11.20 -15.86 -6.70
CA ILE A 68 -9.75 -16.08 -6.72
C ILE A 68 -9.31 -16.69 -8.05
N PHE A 69 -10.00 -17.72 -8.55
CA PHE A 69 -9.66 -18.34 -9.84
C PHE A 69 -9.85 -17.39 -11.04
N VAL A 70 -10.90 -16.58 -11.04
CA VAL A 70 -11.12 -15.57 -12.08
C VAL A 70 -10.03 -14.49 -12.04
N VAL A 71 -9.59 -14.07 -10.85
CA VAL A 71 -8.45 -13.15 -10.72
C VAL A 71 -7.14 -13.80 -11.18
N LEU A 72 -6.93 -15.10 -10.93
CA LEU A 72 -5.78 -15.85 -11.46
C LEU A 72 -5.79 -16.01 -12.99
N ILE A 73 -6.94 -15.88 -13.65
CA ILE A 73 -7.00 -15.78 -15.12
C ILE A 73 -6.48 -14.41 -15.58
N LYS A 74 -6.72 -13.35 -14.80
CA LYS A 74 -6.28 -11.97 -15.12
C LYS A 74 -4.81 -11.72 -14.81
N PHE A 75 -4.22 -12.45 -13.85
CA PHE A 75 -2.86 -12.19 -13.34
C PHE A 75 -2.06 -13.47 -13.10
N THR A 76 -0.73 -13.39 -13.20
CA THR A 76 0.14 -14.54 -12.90
C THR A 76 0.16 -14.88 -11.41
N LEU A 77 0.47 -16.13 -11.05
CA LEU A 77 0.48 -16.57 -9.65
C LEU A 77 1.51 -15.81 -8.79
N GLY A 78 2.69 -15.53 -9.35
CA GLY A 78 3.73 -14.77 -8.64
C GLY A 78 3.29 -13.33 -8.34
N GLN A 79 2.55 -12.73 -9.26
CA GLN A 79 1.95 -11.42 -9.13
C GLN A 79 0.85 -11.37 -8.06
N PHE A 80 -0.03 -12.37 -8.02
CA PHE A 80 -1.07 -12.48 -7.00
C PHE A 80 -0.48 -12.58 -5.58
N LEU A 81 0.54 -13.43 -5.40
CA LEU A 81 1.23 -13.56 -4.11
C LEU A 81 2.03 -12.30 -3.74
N ALA A 82 2.61 -11.61 -4.73
CA ALA A 82 3.29 -10.34 -4.51
C ALA A 82 2.31 -9.24 -4.07
N ALA A 83 1.10 -9.18 -4.65
CA ALA A 83 0.08 -8.20 -4.26
C ALA A 83 -0.31 -8.33 -2.79
N GLY A 84 -0.44 -9.55 -2.27
CA GLY A 84 -0.69 -9.76 -0.84
C GLY A 84 0.42 -9.20 0.06
N LYS A 85 1.69 -9.36 -0.34
CA LYS A 85 2.83 -8.77 0.38
C LYS A 85 2.86 -7.26 0.28
N VAL A 86 2.57 -6.70 -0.90
CA VAL A 86 2.52 -5.24 -1.12
C VAL A 86 1.40 -4.62 -0.30
N ALA A 87 0.21 -5.24 -0.26
CA ALA A 87 -0.89 -4.82 0.60
C ALA A 87 -0.48 -4.81 2.07
N ALA A 88 0.04 -5.92 2.59
CA ALA A 88 0.49 -6.00 3.98
C ALA A 88 1.51 -4.90 4.31
N LYS A 89 2.49 -4.68 3.42
CA LYS A 89 3.47 -3.61 3.58
C LYS A 89 2.81 -2.23 3.57
N ALA A 90 1.87 -1.96 2.67
CA ALA A 90 1.18 -0.67 2.59
C ALA A 90 0.32 -0.33 3.82
N PHE A 91 -0.23 -1.35 4.50
CA PHE A 91 -0.91 -1.17 5.78
C PHE A 91 0.03 -0.92 6.95
N MET A 92 1.25 -1.48 6.91
CA MET A 92 2.27 -1.31 7.95
C MET A 92 3.18 -0.10 7.72
N TYR A 93 3.30 0.39 6.48
CA TYR A 93 4.22 1.44 6.11
C TYR A 93 3.63 2.81 6.45
N LYS A 94 4.42 3.59 7.20
CA LYS A 94 4.14 4.99 7.49
C LYS A 94 4.86 5.84 6.47
N SER A 95 4.12 6.60 5.66
CA SER A 95 4.73 7.61 4.80
C SER A 95 5.39 8.68 5.68
N VAL A 96 6.60 9.10 5.29
CA VAL A 96 7.30 10.22 5.91
C VAL A 96 6.58 11.51 5.53
N ASN A 97 6.41 12.45 6.47
CA ASN A 97 5.76 13.71 6.12
C ASN A 97 6.66 14.47 5.13
N PRO A 98 6.10 15.04 4.05
CA PRO A 98 6.88 15.81 3.09
C PRO A 98 7.64 16.98 3.73
N GLU A 99 7.08 17.60 4.79
CA GLU A 99 7.73 18.67 5.54
C GLU A 99 9.03 18.22 6.22
N ASP A 100 9.05 17.00 6.77
CA ASP A 100 10.24 16.44 7.42
C ASP A 100 11.34 16.21 6.37
N ILE A 101 10.97 15.70 5.18
CA ILE A 101 11.89 15.50 4.05
C ILE A 101 12.44 16.85 3.57
N ILE A 102 11.63 17.92 3.52
CA ILE A 102 12.10 19.26 3.15
C ILE A 102 13.14 19.76 4.15
N SER A 103 12.84 19.72 5.45
CA SER A 103 13.81 20.16 6.47
C SER A 103 15.11 19.38 6.39
N GLU A 104 15.02 18.06 6.25
CA GLU A 104 16.18 17.18 6.14
C GLU A 104 17.01 17.51 4.88
N THR A 105 16.35 17.75 3.75
CA THR A 105 17.00 18.15 2.49
C THR A 105 17.72 19.49 2.61
N VAL A 106 17.11 20.48 3.27
CA VAL A 106 17.73 21.80 3.49
C VAL A 106 18.95 21.68 4.41
N GLU A 107 18.86 20.91 5.48
CA GLU A 107 19.99 20.66 6.37
C GLU A 107 21.14 19.93 5.66
N MET A 108 20.83 19.04 4.71
CA MET A 108 21.85 18.41 3.86
C MET A 108 22.46 19.40 2.87
N ALA A 109 21.66 20.28 2.26
CA ALA A 109 22.17 21.31 1.38
C ALA A 109 23.17 22.25 2.10
N ASP A 110 22.87 22.64 3.34
CA ASP A 110 23.77 23.44 4.17
C ASP A 110 25.07 22.69 4.50
N ALA A 111 24.98 21.39 4.84
CA ALA A 111 26.15 20.56 5.12
C ALA A 111 27.03 20.38 3.87
N ALA A 112 26.43 20.02 2.73
CA ALA A 112 27.11 19.83 1.45
C ALA A 112 27.83 21.10 0.99
N ARG A 113 27.28 22.28 1.27
CA ARG A 113 27.90 23.56 0.90
C ARG A 113 29.12 23.92 1.76
N LYS A 114 29.12 23.52 3.03
CA LYS A 114 30.23 23.79 3.97
C LYS A 114 31.34 22.74 3.89
N GLY A 115 30.96 21.46 3.78
CA GLY A 115 31.87 20.32 3.85
C GLY A 115 32.04 19.54 2.54
N GLY A 116 31.40 19.97 1.44
CA GLY A 116 31.36 19.21 0.19
C GLY A 116 30.39 18.02 0.24
N LEU A 117 30.18 17.34 -0.89
CA LEU A 117 29.23 16.22 -0.99
C LEU A 117 29.61 15.02 -0.09
N LEU A 118 30.91 14.78 0.14
CA LEU A 118 31.38 13.72 1.04
C LEU A 118 30.87 13.87 2.48
N SER A 119 30.55 15.09 2.93
CA SER A 119 29.99 15.32 4.27
C SER A 119 28.59 14.72 4.47
N LEU A 120 27.95 14.25 3.40
CA LEU A 120 26.64 13.62 3.44
C LEU A 120 26.68 12.10 3.72
N GLU A 121 27.85 11.45 3.66
CA GLU A 121 27.98 9.98 3.79
C GLU A 121 27.50 9.47 5.16
N ASP A 122 27.76 10.24 6.22
CA ASP A 122 27.45 9.85 7.62
C ASP A 122 26.05 10.29 8.08
N LYS A 123 25.26 10.98 7.25
CA LYS A 123 23.92 11.43 7.64
C LYS A 123 22.93 10.27 7.62
N GLN A 124 22.30 10.01 8.76
CA GLN A 124 21.15 9.13 8.83
C GLN A 124 19.93 9.82 8.24
N VAL A 125 19.31 9.18 7.26
CA VAL A 125 18.15 9.73 6.57
C VAL A 125 16.85 8.98 6.82
N SER A 126 15.74 9.67 6.61
CA SER A 126 14.39 9.16 6.88
C SER A 126 13.90 8.11 5.88
N SER A 127 14.50 8.04 4.69
CA SER A 127 14.08 7.12 3.61
C SER A 127 15.28 6.46 2.92
N ASP A 128 15.19 5.14 2.71
CA ASP A 128 16.17 4.34 1.95
C ASP A 128 16.36 4.88 0.52
N PHE A 129 15.33 5.50 -0.07
CA PHE A 129 15.42 6.13 -1.39
C PHE A 129 16.33 7.35 -1.37
N MET A 130 16.24 8.18 -0.32
CA MET A 130 17.09 9.35 -0.12
C MET A 130 18.55 8.94 0.13
N GLN A 131 18.77 7.88 0.91
CA GLN A 131 20.12 7.37 1.20
C GLN A 131 20.85 6.93 -0.07
N ARG A 132 20.16 6.19 -0.94
CA ARG A 132 20.72 5.75 -2.22
C ARG A 132 21.02 6.92 -3.15
N GLY A 133 20.16 7.93 -3.16
CA GLY A 133 20.42 9.16 -3.90
C GLY A 133 21.66 9.92 -3.40
N ILE A 134 21.84 10.03 -2.08
CA ILE A 134 23.05 10.62 -1.48
C ILE A 134 24.30 9.83 -1.90
N GLN A 135 24.24 8.50 -1.87
CA GLN A 135 25.37 7.67 -2.26
C GLN A 135 25.79 7.94 -3.72
N LEU A 136 24.82 8.05 -4.64
CA LEU A 136 25.11 8.42 -6.04
C LEU A 136 25.77 9.80 -6.19
N LEU A 137 25.43 10.75 -5.31
CA LEU A 137 26.05 12.08 -5.29
C LEU A 137 27.48 12.04 -4.73
N VAL A 138 27.71 11.27 -3.66
CA VAL A 138 29.04 11.08 -3.04
C VAL A 138 29.99 10.37 -4.01
N ASP A 139 29.47 9.39 -4.75
CA ASP A 139 30.20 8.66 -5.80
C ASP A 139 30.55 9.54 -7.01
N GLY A 140 30.02 10.76 -7.09
CA GLY A 140 30.38 11.76 -8.10
C GLY A 140 29.76 11.52 -9.48
N HIS A 141 28.63 10.81 -9.55
CA HIS A 141 27.93 10.61 -10.82
C HIS A 141 27.36 11.90 -11.41
N ASP A 142 27.30 11.99 -12.74
CA ASP A 142 26.70 13.13 -13.43
C ASP A 142 25.23 13.35 -13.04
N PRO A 143 24.74 14.60 -12.91
CA PRO A 143 23.36 14.89 -12.50
C PRO A 143 22.29 14.22 -13.36
N GLU A 144 22.55 14.07 -14.65
CA GLU A 144 21.62 13.41 -15.58
C GLU A 144 21.54 11.90 -15.33
N VAL A 145 22.67 11.26 -14.99
CA VAL A 145 22.70 9.84 -14.62
C VAL A 145 21.98 9.61 -13.30
N VAL A 146 22.23 10.47 -12.30
CA VAL A 146 21.56 10.43 -10.99
C VAL A 146 20.04 10.57 -11.18
N ARG A 147 19.61 11.58 -11.94
CA ARG A 147 18.20 11.80 -12.28
C ARG A 147 17.58 10.58 -12.95
N GLN A 148 18.24 10.00 -13.95
CA GLN A 148 17.70 8.86 -14.69
C GLN A 148 17.56 7.63 -13.81
N LEU A 149 18.57 7.33 -12.98
CA LEU A 149 18.53 6.19 -12.06
C LEU A 149 17.43 6.34 -11.00
N LEU A 150 17.36 7.50 -10.34
CA LEU A 150 16.35 7.74 -9.31
C LEU A 150 14.93 7.77 -9.89
N ASN A 151 14.71 8.39 -11.05
CA ASN A 151 13.40 8.36 -11.72
C ASN A 151 13.01 6.95 -12.14
N LYS A 152 13.94 6.16 -12.67
CA LYS A 152 13.69 4.77 -13.02
C LYS A 152 13.28 3.96 -11.79
N GLU A 153 13.96 4.17 -10.68
CA GLU A 153 13.65 3.46 -9.44
C GLU A 153 12.31 3.89 -8.83
N ALA A 154 12.04 5.20 -8.80
CA ALA A 154 10.75 5.75 -8.38
C ALA A 154 9.61 5.16 -9.24
N ARG A 155 9.81 5.05 -10.55
CA ARG A 155 8.85 4.44 -11.47
C ARG A 155 8.64 2.96 -11.21
N LEU A 156 9.70 2.18 -10.98
CA LEU A 156 9.58 0.76 -10.63
C LEU A 156 8.86 0.55 -9.30
N THR A 157 9.05 1.45 -8.34
CA THR A 157 8.30 1.43 -7.08
C THR A 157 6.83 1.76 -7.31
N TYR A 158 6.53 2.80 -8.08
CA TYR A 158 5.17 3.14 -8.48
C TYR A 158 4.46 1.97 -9.15
N ASP A 159 5.09 1.35 -10.16
CA ASP A 159 4.51 0.23 -10.92
C ASP A 159 4.22 -0.99 -10.02
N ARG A 160 5.06 -1.25 -8.99
CA ARG A 160 4.82 -2.31 -8.01
C ARG A 160 3.57 -2.05 -7.15
N HIS A 161 3.39 -0.82 -6.69
CA HIS A 161 2.21 -0.44 -5.91
C HIS A 161 0.94 -0.41 -6.76
N ASP A 162 1.02 0.14 -7.98
CA ASP A 162 -0.06 0.16 -8.95
C ASP A 162 -0.53 -1.24 -9.31
N PHE A 163 0.42 -2.15 -9.54
CA PHE A 163 0.12 -3.56 -9.80
C PHE A 163 -0.60 -4.24 -8.62
N GLY A 164 -0.16 -3.96 -7.39
CA GLY A 164 -0.84 -4.43 -6.18
C GLY A 164 -2.28 -3.93 -6.11
N ALA A 165 -2.50 -2.63 -6.33
CA ALA A 165 -3.83 -2.03 -6.30
C ALA A 165 -4.77 -2.61 -7.37
N ARG A 166 -4.27 -2.85 -8.59
CA ARG A 166 -5.05 -3.44 -9.69
C ARG A 166 -5.60 -4.83 -9.38
N ILE A 167 -4.87 -5.65 -8.63
CA ILE A 167 -5.34 -6.99 -8.26
C ILE A 167 -6.53 -6.92 -7.29
N PHE A 168 -6.45 -6.04 -6.28
CA PHE A 168 -7.56 -5.84 -5.35
C PHE A 168 -8.76 -5.17 -6.02
N ALA A 169 -8.54 -4.21 -6.93
CA ALA A 169 -9.60 -3.63 -7.74
C ALA A 169 -10.31 -4.71 -8.59
N ALA A 170 -9.53 -5.57 -9.26
CA ALA A 170 -10.08 -6.68 -10.03
C ALA A 170 -10.85 -7.68 -9.16
N LEU A 171 -10.41 -7.95 -7.93
CA LEU A 171 -11.15 -8.77 -6.98
C LEU A 171 -12.48 -8.10 -6.56
N GLY A 172 -12.47 -6.77 -6.42
CA GLY A 172 -13.65 -5.94 -6.19
C GLY A 172 -14.67 -6.00 -7.33
N ASP A 173 -14.22 -6.01 -8.58
CA ASP A 173 -15.11 -6.12 -9.74
C ASP A 173 -15.71 -7.52 -9.89
N VAL A 174 -14.89 -8.55 -9.63
CA VAL A 174 -15.27 -9.95 -9.83
C VAL A 174 -16.19 -10.46 -8.71
N GLY A 175 -16.02 -9.98 -7.47
CA GLY A 175 -16.82 -10.43 -6.33
C GLY A 175 -18.34 -10.37 -6.54
N PRO A 176 -18.93 -9.23 -6.93
CA PRO A 176 -20.37 -9.09 -7.14
C PRO A 176 -20.83 -9.88 -8.38
N ALA A 177 -19.99 -9.97 -9.41
CA ALA A 177 -20.27 -10.77 -10.60
C ALA A 177 -20.38 -12.26 -10.27
N MET A 178 -19.47 -12.79 -9.43
CA MET A 178 -19.56 -14.16 -8.92
C MET A 178 -20.79 -14.37 -8.02
N GLY A 179 -21.20 -13.34 -7.27
CA GLY A 179 -22.46 -13.33 -6.53
C GLY A 179 -23.69 -13.51 -7.44
N MET A 180 -23.74 -12.78 -8.57
CA MET A 180 -24.80 -12.94 -9.57
C MET A 180 -24.77 -14.31 -10.28
N ILE A 181 -23.60 -14.91 -10.49
CA ILE A 181 -23.53 -16.29 -11.01
C ILE A 181 -24.07 -17.27 -9.96
N GLY A 182 -23.75 -17.05 -8.68
CA GLY A 182 -24.25 -17.84 -7.57
C GLY A 182 -25.77 -17.79 -7.40
N THR A 183 -26.40 -16.62 -7.63
CA THR A 183 -27.87 -16.51 -7.60
C THR A 183 -28.51 -17.37 -8.68
N LEU A 184 -27.97 -17.33 -9.90
CA LEU A 184 -28.46 -18.14 -11.01
C LEU A 184 -28.33 -19.63 -10.71
N ILE A 185 -27.21 -20.08 -10.14
CA ILE A 185 -27.02 -21.48 -9.73
C ILE A 185 -28.06 -21.87 -8.65
N GLY A 186 -28.28 -21.02 -7.64
CA GLY A 186 -29.25 -21.28 -6.58
C GLY A 186 -30.70 -21.31 -7.09
N LEU A 187 -31.05 -20.44 -8.03
CA LEU A 187 -32.37 -20.43 -8.68
C LEU A 187 -32.60 -21.69 -9.51
N VAL A 188 -31.61 -22.13 -10.29
CA VAL A 188 -31.69 -23.38 -11.06
C VAL A 188 -31.83 -24.58 -10.12
N ALA A 189 -31.06 -24.62 -9.03
CA ALA A 189 -31.16 -25.68 -8.02
C ALA A 189 -32.53 -25.69 -7.31
N MET A 190 -33.10 -24.52 -7.03
CA MET A 190 -34.43 -24.38 -6.43
C MET A 190 -35.51 -24.92 -7.38
N LEU A 191 -35.47 -24.52 -8.65
CA LEU A 191 -36.44 -24.99 -9.66
C LEU A 191 -36.32 -26.50 -9.91
N SER A 192 -35.11 -27.06 -9.82
CA SER A 192 -34.87 -28.50 -9.97
C SER A 192 -35.42 -29.34 -8.80
N ASN A 193 -35.69 -28.75 -7.65
CA ASN A 193 -36.18 -29.44 -6.46
C ASN A 193 -37.56 -28.93 -6.02
N MET A 194 -38.35 -28.40 -6.97
CA MET A 194 -39.64 -27.78 -6.67
C MET A 194 -40.66 -28.75 -6.07
N ASP A 195 -40.48 -30.05 -6.32
CA ASP A 195 -41.34 -31.11 -5.79
C ASP A 195 -41.09 -31.44 -4.31
N ASP A 196 -39.96 -31.02 -3.72
CA ASP A 196 -39.66 -31.17 -2.28
C ASP A 196 -39.53 -29.80 -1.58
N PRO A 197 -40.57 -29.37 -0.83
CA PRO A 197 -40.53 -28.13 -0.06
C PRO A 197 -39.36 -28.02 0.93
N LYS A 198 -38.80 -29.14 1.40
CA LYS A 198 -37.65 -29.13 2.32
C LYS A 198 -36.34 -28.76 1.62
N ALA A 199 -36.20 -29.07 0.33
CA ALA A 199 -35.01 -28.78 -0.46
C ALA A 199 -34.98 -27.34 -1.00
N ILE A 200 -36.14 -26.67 -1.06
CA ILE A 200 -36.26 -25.28 -1.54
C ILE A 200 -35.50 -24.30 -0.65
N GLY A 201 -35.60 -24.43 0.68
CA GLY A 201 -34.96 -23.52 1.64
C GLY A 201 -33.44 -23.45 1.47
N PRO A 202 -32.70 -24.58 1.47
CA PRO A 202 -31.26 -24.61 1.23
C PRO A 202 -30.85 -24.01 -0.13
N ALA A 203 -31.60 -24.28 -1.21
CA ALA A 203 -31.29 -23.75 -2.55
C ALA A 203 -31.46 -22.22 -2.62
N MET A 204 -32.53 -21.71 -2.01
CA MET A 204 -32.77 -20.27 -1.88
C MET A 204 -31.70 -19.58 -1.04
N ALA A 205 -31.24 -20.22 0.05
CA ALA A 205 -30.16 -19.70 0.87
C ALA A 205 -28.86 -19.54 0.07
N VAL A 206 -28.50 -20.50 -0.79
CA VAL A 206 -27.34 -20.36 -1.69
C VAL A 206 -27.49 -19.13 -2.60
N ALA A 207 -28.67 -18.94 -3.20
CA ALA A 207 -28.89 -17.80 -4.09
C ALA A 207 -28.71 -16.44 -3.38
N LEU A 208 -29.26 -16.28 -2.18
CA LEU A 208 -29.20 -15.01 -1.46
C LEU A 208 -27.81 -14.77 -0.81
N LEU A 209 -27.22 -15.80 -0.22
CA LEU A 209 -25.92 -15.69 0.46
C LEU A 209 -24.77 -15.43 -0.52
N THR A 210 -24.82 -15.97 -1.73
CA THR A 210 -23.81 -15.67 -2.76
C THR A 210 -23.76 -14.19 -3.13
N THR A 211 -24.92 -13.52 -3.24
CA THR A 211 -24.97 -12.07 -3.48
C THR A 211 -24.42 -11.29 -2.30
N LEU A 212 -24.82 -11.66 -1.08
CA LEU A 212 -24.35 -11.03 0.15
C LEU A 212 -22.83 -11.11 0.26
N TYR A 213 -22.25 -12.30 0.13
CA TYR A 213 -20.80 -12.49 0.23
C TYR A 213 -20.04 -11.78 -0.89
N GLY A 214 -20.57 -11.77 -2.12
CA GLY A 214 -19.94 -11.08 -3.24
C GLY A 214 -19.87 -9.58 -3.01
N ALA A 215 -20.98 -8.99 -2.54
CA ALA A 215 -21.05 -7.57 -2.20
C ALA A 215 -20.14 -7.21 -1.00
N MET A 216 -20.12 -8.04 0.04
CA MET A 216 -19.28 -7.83 1.23
C MET A 216 -17.78 -7.90 0.87
N MET A 217 -17.36 -8.95 0.16
CA MET A 217 -15.96 -9.11 -0.26
C MET A 217 -15.48 -7.91 -1.10
N ALA A 218 -16.31 -7.47 -2.05
CA ALA A 218 -15.94 -6.38 -2.94
C ALA A 218 -15.86 -5.04 -2.22
N ASN A 219 -16.95 -4.63 -1.58
CA ASN A 219 -17.11 -3.26 -1.08
C ASN A 219 -16.53 -3.04 0.31
N MET A 220 -16.46 -4.08 1.15
CA MET A 220 -15.95 -3.93 2.52
C MET A 220 -14.47 -4.29 2.64
N PHE A 221 -13.92 -5.01 1.65
CA PHE A 221 -12.54 -5.48 1.70
C PHE A 221 -11.74 -5.10 0.46
N ALA A 222 -12.09 -5.62 -0.72
CA ALA A 222 -11.22 -5.52 -1.89
C ALA A 222 -11.04 -4.07 -2.41
N ILE A 223 -12.15 -3.34 -2.61
CA ILE A 223 -12.11 -1.96 -3.13
C ILE A 223 -11.43 -1.00 -2.14
N PRO A 224 -11.79 -0.98 -0.83
CA PRO A 224 -11.10 -0.11 0.13
C PRO A 224 -9.60 -0.38 0.24
N VAL A 225 -9.18 -1.65 0.12
CA VAL A 225 -7.75 -2.02 0.10
C VAL A 225 -7.07 -1.47 -1.15
N ALA A 226 -7.71 -1.57 -2.32
CA ALA A 226 -7.18 -1.01 -3.57
C ALA A 226 -7.04 0.51 -3.49
N ASP A 227 -8.05 1.21 -2.98
CA ASP A 227 -8.03 2.66 -2.81
C ASP A 227 -6.94 3.11 -1.82
N LYS A 228 -6.77 2.36 -0.72
CA LYS A 228 -5.71 2.66 0.25
C LYS A 228 -4.32 2.48 -0.37
N LEU A 229 -4.13 1.45 -1.19
CA LEU A 229 -2.88 1.23 -1.93
C LEU A 229 -2.59 2.37 -2.91
N ASN A 230 -3.61 2.85 -3.64
CA ASN A 230 -3.48 4.00 -4.54
C ASN A 230 -3.10 5.28 -3.79
N LEU A 231 -3.72 5.54 -2.64
CA LEU A 231 -3.38 6.69 -1.80
C LEU A 231 -1.92 6.63 -1.33
N ARG A 232 -1.47 5.46 -0.86
CA ARG A 232 -0.06 5.26 -0.45
C ARG A 232 0.92 5.41 -1.61
N ARG A 233 0.57 4.90 -2.79
CA ARG A 233 1.35 5.07 -4.03
C ARG A 233 1.55 6.55 -4.34
N ASP A 234 0.49 7.35 -4.23
CA ASP A 234 0.54 8.78 -4.55
C ASP A 234 1.36 9.57 -3.51
N GLU A 235 1.23 9.24 -2.22
CA GLU A 235 2.09 9.78 -1.15
C GLU A 235 3.57 9.47 -1.40
N GLU A 236 3.91 8.22 -1.72
CA GLU A 236 5.28 7.79 -1.98
C GLU A 236 5.84 8.40 -3.27
N SER A 237 5.02 8.53 -4.32
CA SER A 237 5.39 9.20 -5.56
C SER A 237 5.72 10.68 -5.34
N LEU A 238 4.94 11.38 -4.52
CA LEU A 238 5.19 12.77 -4.15
C LEU A 238 6.52 12.90 -3.39
N ASN A 239 6.74 12.04 -2.39
CA ASN A 239 7.96 12.04 -1.60
C ASN A 239 9.20 11.75 -2.46
N ASN A 240 9.12 10.78 -3.37
CA ASN A 240 10.23 10.46 -4.27
C ASN A 240 10.55 11.62 -5.21
N ALA A 241 9.54 12.30 -5.76
CA ALA A 241 9.74 13.48 -6.60
C ALA A 241 10.44 14.62 -5.83
N LEU A 242 10.01 14.87 -4.58
CA LEU A 242 10.61 15.87 -3.70
C LEU A 242 12.08 15.55 -3.40
N ILE A 243 12.39 14.28 -3.11
CA ILE A 243 13.76 13.81 -2.86
C ILE A 243 14.63 13.98 -4.11
N ILE A 244 14.13 13.61 -5.31
CA ILE A 244 14.87 13.74 -6.57
C ILE A 244 15.25 15.20 -6.82
N ASP A 245 14.28 16.12 -6.79
CA ASP A 245 14.53 17.54 -7.04
C ASP A 245 15.46 18.14 -5.97
N GLY A 246 15.26 17.74 -4.71
CA GLY A 246 16.11 18.15 -3.59
C GLY A 246 17.57 17.75 -3.78
N LEU A 247 17.83 16.49 -4.11
CA LEU A 247 19.18 15.96 -4.33
C LEU A 247 19.86 16.61 -5.54
N LEU A 248 19.14 16.80 -6.64
CA LEU A 248 19.66 17.48 -7.82
C LEU A 248 20.00 18.95 -7.54
N ALA A 249 19.19 19.63 -6.73
CA ALA A 249 19.45 21.00 -6.32
C ALA A 249 20.67 21.13 -5.38
N ILE A 250 20.86 20.14 -4.49
CA ILE A 250 22.08 20.03 -3.66
C ILE A 250 23.31 19.84 -4.55
N GLN A 251 23.24 18.93 -5.51
CA GLN A 251 24.35 18.67 -6.43
C GLN A 251 24.71 19.89 -7.29
N ALA A 252 23.70 20.67 -7.71
CA ALA A 252 23.89 21.92 -8.42
C ALA A 252 24.44 23.06 -7.53
N GLY A 253 24.61 22.84 -6.22
CA GLY A 253 25.12 23.84 -5.29
C GLY A 253 24.18 25.02 -5.06
N GLN A 254 22.87 24.82 -5.22
CA GLN A 254 21.88 25.88 -5.01
C GLN A 254 21.85 26.34 -3.55
N ASN A 255 21.41 27.59 -3.33
CA ASN A 255 21.27 28.13 -1.98
C ASN A 255 20.19 27.35 -1.22
N PRO A 256 20.45 26.83 0.01
CA PRO A 256 19.47 26.09 0.80
C PRO A 256 18.12 26.81 0.99
N ARG A 257 18.12 28.15 1.02
CA ARG A 257 16.87 28.95 1.04
C ARG A 257 16.05 28.82 -0.23
N VAL A 258 16.70 28.73 -1.39
CA VAL A 258 16.04 28.54 -2.69
C VAL A 258 15.50 27.12 -2.79
N ILE A 259 16.24 26.13 -2.29
CA ILE A 259 15.80 24.74 -2.23
C ILE A 259 14.55 24.60 -1.35
N ASP A 260 14.53 25.21 -0.16
CA ASP A 260 13.35 25.22 0.71
C ASP A 260 12.11 25.83 0.00
N GLN A 261 12.27 26.97 -0.66
CA GLN A 261 11.19 27.62 -1.40
C GLN A 261 10.69 26.77 -2.58
N MET A 262 11.60 26.13 -3.33
CA MET A 262 11.26 25.23 -4.43
C MET A 262 10.49 24.02 -3.92
N LEU A 263 11.00 23.32 -2.90
CA LEU A 263 10.40 22.09 -2.39
C LEU A 263 9.06 22.35 -1.68
N ARG A 264 8.87 23.53 -1.07
CA ARG A 264 7.57 23.94 -0.51
C ARG A 264 6.46 24.06 -1.55
N ASN A 265 6.78 24.18 -2.84
CA ASN A 265 5.76 24.19 -3.90
C ASN A 265 5.07 22.82 -4.06
N TYR A 266 5.68 21.74 -3.56
CA TYR A 266 5.06 20.41 -3.50
C TYR A 266 4.01 20.28 -2.39
N LEU A 267 3.97 21.22 -1.44
CA LEU A 267 2.99 21.21 -0.36
C LEU A 267 1.68 21.89 -0.77
N PRO A 268 0.52 21.42 -0.28
CA PRO A 268 -0.74 22.13 -0.43
C PRO A 268 -0.65 23.57 0.08
N GLU A 269 -1.34 24.49 -0.58
CA GLU A 269 -1.29 25.94 -0.32
C GLU A 269 -1.41 26.31 1.18
N LYS A 270 -2.32 25.64 1.89
CA LYS A 270 -2.54 25.84 3.34
C LYS A 270 -1.30 25.55 4.20
N LYS A 271 -0.47 24.58 3.80
CA LYS A 271 0.77 24.21 4.51
C LYS A 271 1.97 25.05 4.06
N ARG A 272 1.91 25.62 2.85
CA ARG A 272 2.94 26.52 2.31
C ARG A 272 3.10 27.80 3.13
N PHE A 273 1.99 28.37 3.60
CA PHE A 273 1.98 29.67 4.31
C PHE A 273 2.08 29.58 5.84
N ALA A 274 1.93 28.40 6.44
CA ALA A 274 1.97 28.22 7.89
C ALA A 274 3.33 28.61 8.53
N LYS A 275 4.45 28.47 7.79
CA LYS A 275 5.78 28.87 8.27
C LYS A 275 6.17 30.28 7.84
N ALA A 276 5.55 30.83 6.79
CA ALA A 276 5.76 32.23 6.39
C ALA A 276 5.19 33.20 7.44
N ALA A 277 4.02 32.88 7.99
CA ALA A 277 3.41 33.66 9.07
C ALA A 277 4.15 33.58 10.42
N GLY A 278 4.99 32.56 10.62
CA GLY A 278 5.80 32.39 11.84
C GLY A 278 7.19 33.03 11.79
N ALA A 279 7.57 33.62 10.65
CA ALA A 279 8.87 34.29 10.46
C ALA A 279 8.78 35.82 10.55
N GLU A 280 7.57 36.37 10.77
CA GLU A 280 7.29 37.81 10.90
C GLU A 280 6.90 38.22 12.34
N GLY A 281 7.07 37.34 13.33
CA GLY A 281 6.74 37.56 14.74
C GLY A 281 7.97 37.58 15.65
#